data_AF-A0A960S910-F1
#
_entry.id   AF-A0A960S910-F1
#
_cell.length_a   1.000
_cell.length_b   1.000
_cell.length_c   1.000
_cell.angle_alpha   90.00
_cell.angle_beta   90.00
_cell.angle_gamma   90.00
#
_symmetry.space_group_name_H-M   'P 1'
#
loop_
_entity.id
_entity.type
_entity.pdbx_description
1 polymer ?
#
loop_
_entity_poly.entity_id
_entity_poly.type
_entity_poly.pdbx_seq_one_letter_code
_entity_poly.pdbx_strand_id
1 'polypeptide(L)'
;DWGFDAGFIAAQWELNEVIALQPHVHLLSLSWDLITYRKILKQKAVDEWEELPPLDPQTGFWVLYRNQRNHMAWVAITEREYTLLKVLTTPQTVDQLCAHIETYPQKVQQEVAEHLQEWFEKWGKNRWLGTPPQDL
;
A
#
# COMPACT_ATOMS: atom_id res chain seq x y z
N ASP A 1 -1.68 18.40 2.21
CA ASP A 1 -0.39 17.71 2.32
C ASP A 1 -0.14 17.58 3.80
N TRP A 2 -0.14 16.36 4.36
CA TRP A 2 0.25 16.21 5.76
C TRP A 2 1.75 16.54 5.84
N GLY A 3 2.16 17.29 6.86
CA GLY A 3 3.53 17.77 6.98
C GLY A 3 4.52 16.61 6.86
N PHE A 4 5.36 16.63 5.83
CA PHE A 4 6.42 15.64 5.65
C PHE A 4 7.74 16.34 5.90
N ASP A 5 8.26 16.24 7.12
CA ASP A 5 9.56 16.83 7.45
C ASP A 5 10.65 16.15 6.61
N ALA A 6 11.31 16.93 5.76
CA ALA A 6 12.25 16.46 4.74
C ALA A 6 13.55 15.86 5.30
N GLY A 7 13.68 15.74 6.62
CA GLY A 7 14.80 15.10 7.33
C GLY A 7 14.67 13.59 7.57
N PHE A 8 13.55 12.98 7.19
CA PHE A 8 13.22 11.57 7.45
C PHE A 8 14.06 10.57 6.61
N ILE A 9 15.31 10.36 7.00
CA ILE A 9 16.11 9.19 6.61
C ILE A 9 15.98 8.18 7.76
N ALA A 10 15.30 7.05 7.49
CA ALA A 10 14.84 6.02 8.43
C ALA A 10 13.70 6.49 9.36
N ALA A 11 12.46 6.18 8.99
CA ALA A 11 11.31 6.45 9.84
C ALA A 11 11.32 5.53 11.06
N GLN A 12 11.95 5.97 12.15
CA GLN A 12 11.71 5.42 13.48
C GLN A 12 10.39 6.01 13.97
N TRP A 13 9.30 5.30 13.73
CA TRP A 13 7.99 5.64 14.29
C TRP A 13 7.99 5.31 15.78
N GLU A 14 7.64 6.27 16.62
CA GLU A 14 7.47 6.00 18.05
C GLU A 14 6.18 5.21 18.29
N LEU A 15 6.14 4.36 19.32
CA LEU A 15 4.97 3.52 19.62
C LEU A 15 3.68 4.33 19.79
N ASN A 16 3.80 5.53 20.36
CA ASN A 16 2.68 6.45 20.63
C ASN A 16 2.37 7.39 19.46
N GLU A 17 3.14 7.34 18.37
CA GLU A 17 2.93 8.22 17.23
C GLU A 17 1.69 7.79 16.46
N VAL A 18 0.78 8.74 16.19
CA VAL A 18 -0.41 8.49 15.40
C VAL A 18 -0.02 8.52 13.93
N ILE A 19 -0.24 7.39 13.27
CA ILE A 19 0.01 7.18 11.84
C ILE A 19 -1.30 6.90 11.12
N ALA A 20 -1.37 7.34 9.88
CA ALA A 20 -2.47 7.03 8.99
C ALA A 20 -1.99 6.95 7.53
N LEU A 21 -2.80 6.34 6.68
CA LEU A 21 -2.63 6.36 5.25
C LEU A 21 -2.93 7.76 4.71
N GLN A 22 -2.03 8.30 3.90
CA GLN A 22 -2.20 9.63 3.32
C GLN A 22 -3.45 9.69 2.43
N PRO A 23 -4.15 10.84 2.36
CA PRO A 23 -5.42 10.95 1.62
C PRO A 23 -5.32 10.67 0.10
N HIS A 24 -4.12 10.81 -0.46
CA HIS A 24 -3.84 10.61 -1.88
C HIS A 24 -3.38 9.18 -2.21
N VAL A 25 -3.37 8.29 -1.21
CA VAL A 25 -3.00 6.89 -1.34
C VAL A 25 -4.28 6.06 -1.30
N HIS A 26 -4.50 5.28 -2.36
CA HIS A 26 -5.69 4.47 -2.51
C HIS A 26 -5.32 2.99 -2.59
N LEU A 27 -6.03 2.16 -1.83
CA LEU A 27 -5.87 0.71 -1.85
C LEU A 27 -6.90 0.09 -2.80
N LEU A 28 -6.44 -0.76 -3.71
CA LEU A 28 -7.29 -1.43 -4.70
C LEU A 28 -7.15 -2.95 -4.54
N SER A 29 -8.29 -3.64 -4.59
CA SER A 29 -8.38 -5.09 -4.71
C SER A 29 -9.18 -5.39 -5.95
N LEU A 30 -8.56 -6.03 -6.95
CA LEU A 30 -9.18 -6.32 -8.24
C LEU A 30 -9.25 -7.83 -8.41
N SER A 31 -10.42 -8.37 -8.79
CA SER A 31 -10.60 -9.80 -9.07
C SER A 31 -9.93 -10.27 -10.37
N TRP A 32 -9.39 -9.33 -11.15
CA TRP A 32 -8.65 -9.57 -12.38
C TRP A 32 -7.38 -8.71 -12.39
N ASP A 33 -6.28 -9.24 -12.95
CA ASP A 33 -5.04 -8.48 -13.10
C ASP A 33 -5.10 -7.52 -14.31
N LEU A 34 -5.91 -6.47 -14.17
CA LEU A 34 -6.10 -5.44 -15.19
C LEU A 34 -4.79 -4.68 -15.50
N ILE A 35 -3.85 -4.66 -14.57
CA ILE A 35 -2.58 -3.94 -14.74
C ILE A 35 -1.66 -4.72 -15.67
N THR A 36 -1.48 -6.02 -15.43
CA THR A 36 -0.72 -6.89 -16.34
C THR A 36 -1.42 -7.00 -17.68
N TYR A 37 -2.74 -7.15 -17.68
CA TYR A 37 -3.53 -7.18 -18.92
C TYR A 37 -3.32 -5.94 -19.79
N ARG A 38 -3.31 -4.74 -19.19
CA ARG A 38 -2.99 -3.50 -19.90
C ARG A 38 -1.59 -3.50 -20.51
N LYS A 39 -0.59 -4.10 -19.85
CA LYS A 39 0.77 -4.22 -20.41
C LYS A 39 0.76 -5.10 -21.65
N ILE A 40 0.00 -6.20 -21.63
CA ILE A 40 -0.15 -7.10 -22.77
C ILE A 40 -0.84 -6.38 -23.93
N LEU A 41 -1.97 -5.71 -23.68
CA LEU A 41 -2.70 -4.97 -24.72
C LEU A 41 -1.85 -3.91 -25.43
N LYS A 42 -0.90 -3.31 -24.71
CA LYS A 42 0.01 -2.28 -25.25
C LYS A 42 1.13 -2.83 -26.14
N GLN A 43 1.30 -4.14 -26.23
CA GLN A 43 2.36 -4.75 -27.05
C GLN A 43 2.04 -4.73 -28.55
N LYS A 44 0.77 -4.51 -28.92
CA LYS A 44 0.30 -4.42 -30.32
C LYS A 44 -0.65 -3.23 -30.48
N ALA A 45 -0.77 -2.73 -31.70
CA ALA A 45 -1.81 -1.76 -32.05
C ALA A 45 -3.21 -2.42 -32.02
N VAL A 46 -4.25 -1.60 -31.96
CA VAL A 46 -5.64 -2.08 -31.79
C VAL A 46 -6.10 -2.94 -32.97
N ASP A 47 -5.66 -2.60 -34.17
CA ASP A 47 -5.97 -3.26 -35.44
C ASP A 47 -5.18 -4.55 -35.69
N GLU A 48 -4.14 -4.81 -34.90
CA GLU A 48 -3.30 -6.03 -35.00
C GLU A 48 -3.84 -7.20 -34.16
N TRP A 49 -4.90 -6.99 -33.38
CA TRP A 49 -5.53 -8.04 -32.57
C TRP A 49 -6.66 -8.73 -33.34
N GLU A 50 -6.45 -9.98 -33.74
CA GLU A 50 -7.51 -10.84 -34.26
C GLU A 50 -8.47 -11.31 -33.16
N GLU A 51 -7.91 -11.62 -31.98
CA GLU A 51 -8.63 -11.93 -30.74
C GLU A 51 -7.91 -11.26 -29.56
N LEU A 52 -8.68 -10.87 -28.54
CA LEU A 52 -8.10 -10.29 -27.31
C LEU A 52 -7.45 -11.39 -26.46
N PRO A 53 -6.32 -11.09 -25.78
CA PRO A 53 -5.72 -12.04 -24.86
C PRO A 53 -6.72 -12.39 -23.74
N PRO A 54 -6.65 -13.61 -23.17
CA PRO A 54 -7.49 -13.97 -22.04
C PRO A 54 -7.15 -13.11 -20.82
N LEU A 55 -8.18 -12.81 -20.02
CA LEU A 55 -8.03 -12.14 -18.74
C LEU A 55 -8.18 -13.16 -17.61
N ASP A 56 -7.07 -13.54 -17.00
CA ASP A 56 -7.08 -14.52 -15.92
C ASP A 56 -7.70 -13.94 -14.64
N PRO A 57 -8.69 -14.62 -14.04
CA PRO A 57 -9.27 -14.19 -12.77
C PRO A 57 -8.29 -14.50 -11.64
N GLN A 58 -7.52 -13.50 -11.25
CA GLN A 58 -6.64 -13.55 -10.09
C GLN A 58 -6.83 -12.28 -9.26
N THR A 59 -7.16 -12.46 -7.99
CA THR A 59 -7.26 -11.32 -7.06
C THR A 59 -5.89 -10.72 -6.84
N GLY A 60 -5.71 -9.47 -7.27
CA GLY A 60 -4.50 -8.68 -7.06
C GLY A 60 -4.75 -7.50 -6.13
N PHE A 61 -3.76 -7.19 -5.29
CA PHE A 61 -3.79 -6.05 -4.38
C PHE A 61 -2.79 -4.99 -4.81
N TRP A 62 -3.22 -3.73 -4.81
CA TRP A 62 -2.44 -2.62 -5.33
C TRP A 62 -2.55 -1.38 -4.45
N VAL A 63 -1.47 -0.60 -4.42
CA VAL A 63 -1.46 0.76 -3.89
C VAL A 63 -1.32 1.73 -5.05
N LEU A 64 -2.27 2.65 -5.20
CA LEU A 64 -2.21 3.78 -6.12
C LEU A 64 -1.84 5.03 -5.32
N TYR A 65 -0.77 5.73 -5.71
CA TYR A 65 -0.24 6.86 -4.95
C TYR A 65 0.43 7.90 -5.86
N ARG A 66 0.80 9.06 -5.29
CA ARG A 66 1.64 10.05 -5.95
C ARG A 66 3.07 9.87 -5.49
N ASN A 67 4.00 9.68 -6.43
CA ASN A 67 5.41 9.56 -6.09
C ASN A 67 6.04 10.93 -5.76
N GLN A 68 7.32 10.94 -5.40
CA GLN A 68 8.06 12.16 -5.05
C GLN A 68 8.16 13.19 -6.20
N ARG A 69 7.88 12.79 -7.45
CA ARG A 69 7.80 13.68 -8.62
C ARG A 69 6.37 14.12 -8.93
N ASN A 70 5.43 13.89 -8.02
CA ASN A 70 4.01 14.18 -8.16
C ASN A 70 3.33 13.46 -9.34
N HIS A 71 3.90 12.34 -9.80
CA HIS A 71 3.28 11.49 -10.82
C HIS A 71 2.47 10.38 -10.16
N MET A 72 1.35 10.03 -10.79
CA MET A 72 0.58 8.84 -10.42
C MET A 72 1.42 7.59 -10.65
N ALA A 73 1.57 6.78 -9.61
CA ALA A 73 2.25 5.51 -9.62
C ALA A 73 1.38 4.45 -8.95
N TRP A 74 1.61 3.19 -9.29
CA TRP A 74 0.99 2.07 -8.62
C TRP A 74 2.02 0.96 -8.38
N VAL A 75 1.80 0.18 -7.33
CA VAL A 75 2.64 -0.98 -7.02
C VAL A 75 1.77 -2.12 -6.51
N ALA A 76 2.11 -3.34 -6.91
CA ALA A 76 1.49 -4.54 -6.37
C ALA A 76 1.98 -4.77 -4.95
N ILE A 77 1.09 -5.22 -4.08
CA ILE A 77 1.38 -5.55 -2.69
C ILE A 77 0.80 -6.91 -2.35
N THR A 78 1.26 -7.51 -1.26
CA THR A 78 0.67 -8.76 -0.76
C THR A 78 -0.70 -8.50 -0.14
N GLU A 79 -1.50 -9.56 0.02
CA GLU A 79 -2.77 -9.50 0.77
C GLU A 79 -2.55 -9.04 2.22
N ARG A 80 -1.41 -9.42 2.82
CA ARG A 80 -1.04 -9.03 4.20
C ARG A 80 -0.74 -7.55 4.29
N GLU A 81 0.09 -7.02 3.39
CA GLU A 81 0.34 -5.58 3.28
C GLU A 81 -0.98 -4.82 3.09
N TYR A 82 -1.86 -5.32 2.20
CA TYR A 82 -3.16 -4.68 1.93
C TYR A 82 -4.03 -4.63 3.17
N THR A 83 -4.09 -5.73 3.92
CA THR A 83 -4.91 -5.82 5.14
C THR A 83 -4.42 -4.84 6.21
N LEU A 84 -3.10 -4.76 6.43
CA LEU A 84 -2.52 -3.82 7.39
C LEU A 84 -2.70 -2.36 6.96
N LEU A 85 -2.44 -2.03 5.70
CA LEU A 85 -2.66 -0.69 5.18
C LEU A 85 -4.14 -0.28 5.27
N LYS A 86 -5.07 -1.24 5.17
CA LYS A 86 -6.50 -0.99 5.36
C LYS A 86 -6.86 -0.66 6.81
N VAL A 87 -6.12 -1.18 7.80
CA VAL A 87 -6.27 -0.74 9.21
C VAL A 87 -5.85 0.72 9.35
N LEU A 88 -4.78 1.09 8.67
CA LEU A 88 -4.21 2.45 8.67
C LEU A 88 -5.01 3.47 7.85
N THR A 89 -6.13 3.09 7.19
CA THR A 89 -7.04 4.09 6.61
C THR A 89 -7.70 4.96 7.68
N THR A 90 -7.73 4.47 8.92
CA THR A 90 -8.10 5.23 10.10
C THR A 90 -6.83 5.57 10.89
N PRO A 91 -6.68 6.79 11.42
CA PRO A 91 -5.60 7.13 12.33
C PRO A 91 -5.50 6.21 13.55
N GLN A 92 -4.31 5.64 13.76
CA GLN A 92 -4.01 4.77 14.90
C GLN A 92 -2.56 4.93 15.34
N THR A 93 -2.24 4.60 16.57
CA THR A 93 -0.84 4.52 17.01
C THR A 93 -0.17 3.25 16.51
N VAL A 94 1.16 3.23 16.45
CA VAL A 94 1.92 1.99 16.17
C VAL A 94 1.57 0.90 17.19
N ASP A 95 1.40 1.26 18.46
CA ASP A 95 0.97 0.32 19.52
C ASP A 95 -0.40 -0.31 19.24
N GLN A 96 -1.36 0.50 18.77
CA GLN A 96 -2.69 0.00 18.38
C GLN A 96 -2.62 -0.93 17.16
N LEU A 97 -1.74 -0.64 16.19
CA LEU A 97 -1.51 -1.52 15.06
C LEU A 97 -0.91 -2.86 15.50
N CYS A 98 0.07 -2.84 16.41
CA CYS A 98 0.65 -4.06 17.00
C CYS A 98 -0.42 -4.89 17.72
N ALA A 99 -1.25 -4.26 18.56
CA ALA A 99 -2.38 -4.92 19.21
C ALA A 99 -3.37 -5.52 18.21
N HIS A 100 -3.59 -4.87 17.06
CA HIS A 100 -4.42 -5.41 15.99
C HIS A 100 -3.79 -6.67 15.35
N ILE A 101 -2.47 -6.65 15.10
CA ILE A 101 -1.73 -7.80 14.57
C ILE A 101 -1.82 -8.99 15.52
N GLU A 102 -1.75 -8.76 16.83
CA GLU A 102 -1.88 -9.80 17.86
C GLU A 102 -3.24 -10.51 17.86
N THR A 103 -4.26 -9.95 17.20
CA THR A 103 -5.56 -10.63 17.03
C THR A 103 -5.58 -11.68 15.92
N TYR A 104 -4.55 -11.70 15.06
CA TYR A 104 -4.49 -12.62 13.92
C TYR A 104 -4.11 -14.05 14.36
N PRO A 105 -4.37 -15.08 13.53
CA PRO A 105 -3.83 -16.41 13.78
C PRO A 105 -2.30 -16.40 13.89
N GLN A 106 -1.72 -17.19 14.79
CA GLN A 106 -0.28 -17.19 15.11
C GLN A 106 0.63 -17.26 13.88
N LYS A 107 0.28 -18.06 12.87
CA LYS A 107 1.03 -18.17 11.62
C LYS A 107 1.12 -16.84 10.86
N VAL A 108 0.03 -16.07 10.85
CA VAL A 108 -0.05 -14.77 10.19
C VAL A 108 0.72 -13.73 10.99
N GLN A 109 0.66 -13.80 12.33
CA GLN A 109 1.45 -12.91 13.19
C GLN A 109 2.95 -13.04 12.92
N GLN A 110 3.45 -14.27 12.79
CA GLN A 110 4.87 -14.54 12.49
C GLN A 110 5.27 -13.96 11.13
N GLU A 111 4.47 -14.22 10.08
CA GLU A 111 4.69 -13.66 8.74
C GLU A 111 4.71 -12.13 8.77
N VAL A 112 3.77 -11.50 9.47
CA VAL A 112 3.74 -10.04 9.61
C VAL A 112 4.97 -9.55 10.37
N ALA A 113 5.33 -10.17 11.49
CA ALA A 113 6.49 -9.76 12.29
C ALA A 113 7.81 -9.85 11.53
N GLU A 114 7.96 -10.84 10.64
CA GLU A 114 9.14 -11.00 9.78
C GLU A 114 9.29 -9.87 8.76
N HIS A 115 8.20 -9.30 8.27
CA HIS A 115 8.20 -8.30 7.20
C HIS A 115 7.83 -6.88 7.64
N LEU A 116 7.35 -6.70 8.89
CA LEU A 116 6.76 -5.43 9.34
C LEU A 116 7.73 -4.26 9.16
N GLN A 117 8.99 -4.43 9.57
CA GLN A 117 9.99 -3.38 9.44
C GLN A 117 10.22 -2.97 7.98
N GLU A 118 10.42 -3.94 7.08
CA GLU A 118 10.62 -3.69 5.65
C GLU A 118 9.42 -2.97 5.05
N TRP A 119 8.20 -3.36 5.45
CA TRP A 119 6.98 -2.71 5.01
C TRP A 119 6.91 -1.26 5.48
N PHE A 120 7.17 -0.98 6.76
CA PHE A 120 7.18 0.38 7.28
C PHE A 120 8.22 1.28 6.60
N GLU A 121 9.42 0.76 6.35
CA GLU A 121 10.47 1.46 5.60
C GLU A 121 10.01 1.77 4.16
N LYS A 122 9.43 0.78 3.47
CA LYS A 122 8.86 0.92 2.12
C LYS A 122 7.74 1.95 2.10
N TRP A 123 6.80 1.90 3.05
CA TRP A 123 5.65 2.77 3.12
C TRP A 123 6.06 4.21 3.43
N GLY A 124 6.99 4.42 4.38
CA GLY A 124 7.56 5.72 4.69
C GLY A 124 8.32 6.33 3.51
N LYS A 125 9.20 5.56 2.84
CA LYS A 125 9.96 6.01 1.66
C LYS A 125 9.05 6.48 0.52
N ASN A 126 7.94 5.78 0.30
CA ASN A 126 6.97 6.13 -0.73
C ASN A 126 5.94 7.19 -0.28
N ARG A 127 6.09 7.72 0.95
CA ARG A 127 5.16 8.69 1.55
C ARG A 127 3.72 8.18 1.59
N TRP A 128 3.54 6.89 1.88
CA TRP A 128 2.21 6.31 2.02
C TRP A 128 1.57 6.64 3.37
N LEU A 129 2.42 6.77 4.40
CA LEU A 129 2.01 7.10 5.75
C LEU A 129 2.28 8.57 6.06
N GLY A 130 1.57 9.10 7.03
CA GLY A 130 1.98 10.29 7.76
C GLY A 130 1.08 10.56 8.96
N THR A 131 1.38 11.65 9.64
CA THR A 131 0.63 12.10 10.80
C THR A 131 -0.61 12.88 10.35
N PRO A 132 -1.82 12.47 10.75
CA PRO A 132 -3.02 13.24 10.44
C PRO A 132 -2.99 14.61 11.14
N PRO A 133 -3.71 15.62 10.63
CA PRO A 133 -3.85 16.91 11.30
C PRO A 133 -4.49 16.71 12.68
N GLN A 134 -4.01 17.44 13.70
CA GLN A 134 -4.55 17.36 15.07
C GLN A 134 -5.96 18.00 15.20
N ASP A 135 -6.42 18.73 14.19
CA ASP A 135 -7.61 19.60 14.23
C ASP A 135 -8.82 19.06 13.44
N LEU A 136 -9.06 17.74 13.44
CA LEU A 136 -10.26 17.13 12.83
C LEU A 136 -11.26 16.61 13.85
#